data_AF-A0A9E3I4Y0-F1
#
_entry.id   AF-A0A9E3I4Y0-F1
#
_cell.length_a   1.000
_cell.length_b   1.000
_cell.length_c   1.000
_cell.angle_alpha   90.00
_cell.angle_beta   90.00
_cell.angle_gamma   90.00
#
_symmetry.space_group_name_H-M   'P 1'
#
loop_
_entity.id
_entity.type
_entity.pdbx_description
1 polymer ?
#
loop_
_entity_poly.entity_id
_entity_poly.type
_entity_poly.pdbx_seq_one_letter_code
_entity_poly.pdbx_strand_id
1 'polypeptide(L)' 'MTNAVSSSIVWAITIKTAIKNELKRRGWTRYRLVKELEGKMPARTIYAFLAGEQDLTTERASIILKALGLKIKR' A
#
# COMPACT_ATOMS: atom_id res chain seq x y z
N MET A 1 -15.45 23.00 -15.56
CA MET A 1 -14.03 22.61 -15.43
C MET A 1 -13.97 21.34 -14.60
N THR A 2 -13.97 20.17 -15.25
CA THR A 2 -13.91 18.86 -14.58
C THR A 2 -12.45 18.58 -14.21
N ASN A 3 -12.14 18.66 -12.91
CA ASN A 3 -10.86 18.19 -12.38
C ASN A 3 -10.78 16.66 -12.56
N ALA A 4 -10.22 16.23 -13.69
CA ALA A 4 -9.87 14.84 -13.90
C ALA A 4 -8.70 14.52 -12.96
N VAL A 5 -9.01 13.90 -11.82
CA VAL A 5 -8.00 13.28 -10.96
C VAL A 5 -7.19 12.34 -11.84
N SER A 6 -5.89 12.60 -11.98
CA SER A 6 -5.02 11.85 -12.88
C SER A 6 -5.10 10.36 -12.56
N SER A 7 -5.08 9.50 -13.59
CA SER A 7 -5.24 8.04 -13.45
C SER A 7 -4.26 7.42 -12.44
N SER A 8 -3.06 8.00 -12.30
CA SER A 8 -2.06 7.61 -11.30
C SER A 8 -2.49 7.84 -9.85
N ILE A 9 -3.21 8.94 -9.58
CA ILE A 9 -3.70 9.30 -8.25
C ILE A 9 -4.84 8.37 -7.84
N VAL A 10 -5.77 8.09 -8.75
CA VAL A 10 -6.86 7.12 -8.52
C VAL A 10 -6.28 5.75 -8.19
N TRP A 11 -5.28 5.31 -8.96
CA TRP A 11 -4.60 4.04 -8.74
C TRP A 11 -3.93 3.94 -7.35
N ALA A 12 -3.22 4.99 -6.92
CA ALA A 12 -2.58 5.04 -5.60
C ALA A 12 -3.60 4.94 -4.45
N ILE A 13 -4.74 5.64 -4.58
CA ILE A 13 -5.84 5.60 -3.61
C ILE A 13 -6.44 4.19 -3.54
N THR A 14 -6.67 3.54 -4.68
CA THR A 14 -7.24 2.18 -4.74
C THR A 14 -6.33 1.16 -4.07
N ILE A 15 -5.03 1.17 -4.37
CA ILE A 15 -4.08 0.22 -3.76
C ILE A 15 -3.98 0.42 -2.26
N LYS A 16 -3.86 1.68 -1.82
CA LYS A 16 -3.79 2.00 -0.39
C LYS A 16 -5.03 1.51 0.35
N THR A 17 -6.20 1.68 -0.25
CA THR A 17 -7.47 1.21 0.31
C THR A 17 -7.51 -0.32 0.37
N ALA A 18 -7.09 -1.01 -0.69
CA ALA A 18 -7.01 -2.46 -0.70
C ALA A 18 -6.07 -3.00 0.39
N ILE A 19 -4.88 -2.39 0.54
CA ILE A 19 -3.92 -2.74 1.60
C ILE A 19 -4.53 -2.53 2.98
N LYS A 20 -5.13 -1.35 3.25
CA LYS A 20 -5.75 -1.05 4.54
C LYS A 20 -6.89 -2.03 4.89
N ASN A 21 -7.73 -2.35 3.90
CA ASN A 21 -8.83 -3.30 4.09
C ASN A 21 -8.30 -4.71 4.38
N GLU A 22 -7.25 -5.14 3.70
CA GLU A 22 -6.64 -6.45 3.93
C GLU A 22 -5.96 -6.55 5.30
N LEU A 23 -5.27 -5.48 5.74
CA LEU A 23 -4.74 -5.41 7.10
C LEU A 23 -5.87 -5.52 8.13
N LYS A 24 -6.97 -4.79 7.93
CA LYS A 24 -8.15 -4.86 8.80
C LYS A 24 -8.76 -6.27 8.83
N ARG A 25 -8.94 -6.89 7.66
CA ARG A 25 -9.48 -8.25 7.52
C ARG A 25 -8.66 -9.29 8.29
N ARG A 26 -7.33 -9.15 8.30
CA ARG A 26 -6.40 -10.04 9.03
C ARG A 26 -6.22 -9.68 10.51
N GLY A 27 -6.76 -8.55 10.97
CA GLY A 27 -6.45 -8.02 12.31
C GLY A 27 -4.99 -7.58 12.45
N TRP A 28 -4.31 -7.23 11.36
CA TRP A 28 -2.91 -6.85 11.36
C TRP A 28 -2.73 -5.37 11.72
N THR A 29 -1.82 -5.12 12.66
CA THR A 29 -1.31 -3.77 12.90
C THR A 29 -0.33 -3.35 11.81
N ARG A 30 -0.07 -2.05 11.70
CA ARG A 30 1.00 -1.53 10.82
C ARG A 30 2.35 -2.18 11.16
N TYR A 31 2.61 -2.39 12.46
CA TYR A 31 3.80 -3.07 12.93
C TYR A 31 3.90 -4.51 12.42
N ARG A 32 2.79 -5.27 12.42
CA ARG A 32 2.80 -6.63 11.87
C ARG A 32 3.17 -6.63 10.40
N LEU A 33 2.63 -5.70 9.60
CA LEU A 33 3.01 -5.57 8.19
C LEU A 33 4.51 -5.25 8.03
N VAL A 34 5.06 -4.36 8.86
CA VAL A 34 6.50 -4.06 8.85
C VAL A 34 7.33 -5.31 9.10
N LYS A 35 6.92 -6.17 10.05
CA LYS A 35 7.61 -7.43 10.33
C LYS A 35 7.56 -8.42 9.18
N GLU A 36 6.43 -8.52 8.48
CA GLU A 36 6.31 -9.36 7.27
C GLU A 36 7.16 -8.86 6.09
N LEU A 37 7.54 -7.58 6.13
CA LEU A 37 8.34 -6.90 5.12
C LEU A 37 9.78 -6.60 5.59
N GLU A 38 10.20 -7.17 6.71
CA GLU A 38 11.54 -7.00 7.25
C GLU A 38 12.58 -7.51 6.22
N GLY A 39 13.63 -6.71 5.98
CA GLY A 39 14.62 -6.96 4.92
C GLY A 39 14.16 -6.65 3.48
N LYS A 40 12.87 -6.38 3.23
CA LYS A 40 12.35 -6.03 1.90
C LYS A 40 12.07 -4.54 1.75
N MET A 41 11.68 -3.87 2.83
CA MET A 41 11.35 -2.44 2.80
C MET A 41 11.61 -1.77 4.16
N PRO A 42 12.15 -0.54 4.20
CA PRO A 42 12.32 0.18 5.45
C PRO A 42 10.97 0.46 6.13
N ALA A 43 10.91 0.25 7.45
CA ALA A 43 9.71 0.50 8.25
C ALA A 43 9.16 1.92 8.04
N ARG A 44 10.05 2.93 8.02
CA ARG A 44 9.68 4.34 7.78
C ARG A 44 8.89 4.53 6.48
N THR A 45 9.29 3.85 5.42
CA THR A 45 8.61 3.91 4.11
C THR A 45 7.20 3.34 4.20
N ILE A 46 7.02 2.21 4.91
CA ILE A 46 5.69 1.58 5.09
C ILE A 46 4.77 2.50 5.91
N TYR A 47 5.29 3.09 7.00
CA TYR A 47 4.53 4.01 7.84
C TYR A 47 4.11 5.27 7.08
N ALA A 48 5.06 5.94 6.41
CA ALA A 48 4.78 7.13 5.62
C ALA A 48 3.74 6.86 4.52
N PHE A 49 3.85 5.71 3.85
CA PHE A 49 2.85 5.28 2.87
C PHE A 49 1.46 5.13 3.50
N LEU A 50 1.33 4.36 4.58
CA LEU A 50 0.02 4.11 5.20
C LEU A 50 -0.61 5.37 5.82
N ALA A 51 0.24 6.29 6.32
CA ALA A 51 -0.17 7.61 6.80
C ALA A 51 -0.60 8.55 5.67
N GLY A 52 -0.04 8.40 4.46
CA GLY A 52 -0.30 9.32 3.34
C GLY A 52 0.64 10.49 3.25
N GLU A 53 1.78 10.39 3.91
CA GLU A 53 2.87 11.34 3.80
C GLU A 53 3.68 11.12 2.52
N GLN A 54 3.68 9.90 1.98
CA GLN A 54 4.47 9.55 0.79
C GLN A 54 3.79 8.46 -0.06
N ASP A 55 3.83 8.60 -1.38
CA ASP A 55 3.43 7.54 -2.31
C ASP A 55 4.55 6.52 -2.56
N LEU A 56 4.16 5.31 -2.96
CA LEU A 56 5.09 4.27 -3.34
C LEU A 56 5.26 4.18 -4.85
N THR A 57 6.47 3.85 -5.28
CA THR A 57 6.67 3.36 -6.65
C THR A 57 5.88 2.07 -6.86
N THR A 58 5.53 1.79 -8.12
CA THR A 58 4.81 0.56 -8.50
C THR A 58 5.51 -0.70 -8.00
N GLU A 59 6.83 -0.71 -8.07
CA GLU A 59 7.65 -1.83 -7.61
C GLU A 59 7.52 -2.06 -6.10
N ARG A 60 7.61 -1.00 -5.28
CA ARG A 60 7.42 -1.09 -3.82
C ARG A 60 5.99 -1.48 -3.45
N ALA A 61 4.99 -0.92 -4.13
CA ALA A 61 3.59 -1.31 -3.93
C ALA A 61 3.39 -2.80 -4.23
N SER A 62 4.04 -3.33 -5.28
CA SER A 62 3.95 -4.75 -5.65
C SER A 62 4.48 -5.69 -4.56
N ILE A 63 5.53 -5.28 -3.83
CA ILE A 63 6.10 -6.06 -2.72
C ILE A 63 5.06 -6.22 -1.60
N ILE A 64 4.38 -5.12 -1.24
CA ILE A 64 3.33 -5.14 -0.20
C ILE A 64 2.16 -6.02 -0.63
N LEU A 65 1.71 -5.86 -1.88
CA LEU A 65 0.59 -6.64 -2.42
C LEU A 65 0.92 -8.14 -2.45
N LYS A 66 2.13 -8.52 -2.87
CA LYS A 66 2.60 -9.91 -2.82
C LYS A 66 2.64 -10.46 -1.39
N ALA A 67 3.17 -9.71 -0.43
CA ALA A 67 3.19 -10.13 0.98
C ALA A 67 1.79 -10.33 1.57
N LEU A 68 0.81 -9.53 1.10
CA LEU A 68 -0.59 -9.65 1.48
C LEU A 68 -1.39 -10.63 0.62
N GLY A 69 -0.78 -11.31 -0.36
CA GLY A 69 -1.47 -12.21 -1.28
C GLY A 69 -2.53 -11.53 -2.16
N LEU A 70 -2.43 -10.21 -2.33
CA LEU A 70 -3.35 -9.41 -3.13
C LEU A 70 -2.92 -9.45 -4.60
N LYS A 71 -3.87 -9.70 -5.50
CA LYS A 71 -3.67 -9.59 -6.95
C LYS A 71 -4.24 -8.27 -7.44
N ILE A 72 -3.45 -7.51 -8.20
CA ILE A 72 -3.98 -6.39 -8.97
C ILE A 72 -4.79 -7.00 -10.11
N LYS A 73 -6.12 -6.87 -10.07
CA LYS A 73 -6.93 -7.11 -11.27
C LYS A 73 -6.72 -5.91 -12.19
N ARG A 74 -6.19 -6.18 -13.39
CA ARG A 74 -6.00 -5.20 -14.45
C ARG A 74 -7.32 -4.95 -15.16
#